data_AF-A0A017SFH1-F1
#
_entry.id   AF-A0A017SFH1-F1
#
_cell.length_a   1.000
_cell.length_b   1.000
_cell.length_c   1.000
_cell.angle_alpha   90.00
_cell.angle_beta   90.00
_cell.angle_gamma   90.00
#
_symmetry.space_group_name_H-M   'P 1'
#
loop_
_entity.id
_entity.type
_entity.pdbx_description
1 polymer ?
#
loop_
_entity_poly.entity_id
_entity_poly.type
_entity_poly.pdbx_seq_one_letter_code
_entity_poly.pdbx_strand_id
1 'polypeptide(L)'
;MFYDEKHHKLMIKLVSHIHEIARSLISREIDIAADRMSIVHGLVPDGSKRVVSGQYTKEPASSWHPATLPPSRDAKWPSLVIECADLESITRLRIEAEWWLTQSEGDVRVVVVLIIWPFRSGISLEKWVPDPDGNSGSNDSTTGKAKCVQRIELQCRSKNTASIEVNGGPLRLEFEMVFLRAPNSSRQRDIIVSEEALERIMGLVSDGNI
;
A
#
# COMPACT_ATOMS: atom_id res chain seq x y z
N MET A 1 -9.91 10.33 2.32
CA MET A 1 -10.41 11.25 3.36
C MET A 1 -10.08 10.73 4.77
N PHE A 2 -9.89 11.60 5.76
CA PHE A 2 -9.86 11.26 7.20
C PHE A 2 -10.76 12.22 7.99
N TYR A 3 -11.60 11.69 8.87
CA TYR A 3 -12.53 12.48 9.69
C TYR A 3 -12.43 12.09 11.16
N ASP A 4 -12.33 13.09 12.03
CA ASP A 4 -12.41 12.98 13.49
C ASP A 4 -13.72 13.64 13.95
N GLU A 5 -14.67 12.81 14.36
CA GLU A 5 -16.02 13.25 14.75
C GLU A 5 -16.01 14.12 16.00
N LYS A 6 -15.20 13.78 17.01
CA LYS A 6 -15.16 14.49 18.28
C LYS A 6 -14.67 15.93 18.13
N HIS A 7 -13.74 16.17 17.22
CA HIS A 7 -13.19 17.50 16.97
C HIS A 7 -13.77 18.17 15.73
N HIS A 8 -14.71 17.53 15.02
CA HIS A 8 -15.26 17.98 13.74
C HIS A 8 -14.18 18.37 12.73
N LYS A 9 -13.08 17.59 12.68
CA LYS A 9 -11.95 17.86 11.78
C LYS A 9 -12.01 16.92 10.58
N LEU A 10 -12.07 17.51 9.39
CA LEU A 10 -12.00 16.81 8.13
C LEU A 10 -10.68 17.09 7.43
N MET A 11 -9.95 16.04 7.09
CA MET A 11 -8.78 16.10 6.23
C MET A 11 -9.13 15.50 4.86
N ILE A 12 -9.03 16.33 3.83
CA ILE A 12 -9.28 15.95 2.44
C ILE A 12 -7.93 15.67 1.77
N LYS A 13 -7.88 14.57 1.02
CA LYS A 13 -6.76 14.22 0.15
C LYS A 13 -7.08 14.73 -1.25
N LEU A 14 -6.25 15.63 -1.77
CA LEU A 14 -6.35 16.05 -3.16
C LEU A 14 -5.59 15.02 -4.00
N VAL A 15 -6.31 14.37 -4.92
CA VAL A 15 -5.74 13.32 -5.76
C VAL A 15 -5.54 13.89 -7.15
N SER A 16 -4.28 13.96 -7.60
CA SER A 16 -3.95 14.35 -8.96
C SER A 16 -4.12 13.18 -9.93
N HIS A 17 -4.19 13.47 -11.23
CA HIS A 17 -4.26 12.43 -12.26
C HIS A 17 -3.08 11.42 -12.16
N ILE A 18 -1.88 11.92 -11.83
CA ILE A 18 -0.70 11.08 -11.67
C ILE A 18 -0.84 10.12 -10.49
N HIS A 19 -1.45 10.57 -9.38
CA HIS A 19 -1.77 9.69 -8.25
C HIS A 19 -2.70 8.55 -8.66
N GLU A 20 -3.71 8.85 -9.48
CA GLU A 20 -4.64 7.83 -9.98
C GLU A 20 -3.95 6.82 -10.91
N ILE A 21 -3.09 7.29 -11.83
CA ILE A 21 -2.32 6.40 -12.71
C ILE A 21 -1.44 5.45 -11.89
N ALA A 22 -0.59 6.00 -11.00
CA ALA A 22 0.36 5.20 -10.23
C ALA A 22 -0.36 4.18 -9.34
N ARG A 23 -1.38 4.64 -8.60
CA ARG A 23 -2.20 3.79 -7.72
C ARG A 23 -2.90 2.69 -8.51
N SER A 24 -3.52 3.03 -9.64
CA SER A 24 -4.29 2.06 -10.43
C SER A 24 -3.39 1.00 -11.06
N LEU A 25 -2.21 1.39 -11.56
CA LEU A 25 -1.28 0.44 -12.15
C LEU A 25 -0.66 -0.50 -11.11
N ILE A 26 -0.27 0.00 -9.92
CA ILE A 26 0.21 -0.86 -8.83
C ILE A 26 -0.90 -1.81 -8.37
N SER A 27 -2.12 -1.30 -8.19
CA SER A 27 -3.29 -2.11 -7.84
C SER A 27 -3.51 -3.23 -8.87
N ARG A 28 -3.40 -2.92 -10.16
CA ARG A 28 -3.55 -3.89 -11.25
C ARG A 28 -2.48 -4.99 -11.22
N GLU A 29 -1.22 -4.65 -10.96
CA GLU A 29 -0.15 -5.66 -10.86
C GLU A 29 -0.36 -6.58 -9.65
N ILE A 30 -0.89 -6.07 -8.54
CA ILE A 30 -1.29 -6.86 -7.38
C ILE A 30 -2.41 -7.84 -7.75
N ASP A 31 -3.47 -7.35 -8.42
CA ASP A 31 -4.61 -8.17 -8.85
C ASP A 31 -4.15 -9.28 -9.81
N ILE A 32 -3.35 -8.94 -10.82
CA ILE A 32 -2.80 -9.89 -11.80
C ILE A 32 -1.97 -10.98 -11.10
N ALA A 33 -1.12 -10.59 -10.16
CA ALA A 33 -0.30 -11.54 -9.42
C ALA A 33 -1.12 -12.46 -8.51
N ALA A 34 -2.16 -11.92 -7.86
CA ALA A 34 -3.09 -12.69 -7.03
C ALA A 34 -3.91 -13.70 -7.86
N ASP A 35 -4.47 -13.29 -9.01
CA ASP A 35 -5.29 -14.15 -9.86
C ASP A 35 -4.50 -15.32 -10.48
N ARG A 36 -3.19 -15.14 -10.69
CA ARG A 36 -2.28 -16.21 -11.16
C ARG A 36 -2.10 -17.34 -10.15
N MET A 37 -2.55 -17.20 -8.90
CA MET A 37 -2.43 -18.23 -7.86
C MET A 37 -3.51 -19.32 -7.95
N SER A 38 -4.34 -19.31 -8.99
CA SER A 38 -5.48 -20.23 -9.15
C SER A 38 -6.52 -20.12 -8.02
N ILE A 39 -6.56 -18.98 -7.32
CA ILE A 39 -7.64 -18.62 -6.39
C ILE A 39 -8.44 -17.52 -7.08
N VAL A 40 -9.37 -17.90 -7.95
CA VAL A 40 -10.19 -16.95 -8.72
C VAL A 40 -10.91 -16.02 -7.75
N HIS A 41 -10.71 -14.70 -7.89
CA HIS A 41 -11.24 -13.68 -6.98
C HIS A 41 -10.89 -13.91 -5.51
N GLY A 42 -9.74 -14.55 -5.24
CA GLY A 42 -9.30 -14.87 -3.88
C GLY A 42 -8.96 -13.65 -3.04
N LEU A 43 -8.58 -12.56 -3.70
CA LEU A 43 -8.33 -11.25 -3.11
C LEU A 43 -9.35 -10.27 -3.70
N VAL A 44 -10.25 -9.76 -2.87
CA VAL A 44 -11.39 -8.94 -3.28
C VAL A 44 -11.02 -7.46 -3.13
N PRO A 45 -11.10 -6.65 -4.21
CA PRO A 45 -10.83 -5.22 -4.12
C PRO A 45 -11.98 -4.48 -3.43
N ASP A 46 -11.69 -3.83 -2.31
CA ASP A 46 -12.60 -2.89 -1.64
C ASP A 46 -12.47 -1.46 -2.21
N GLY A 47 -11.40 -1.21 -2.97
CA GLY A 47 -11.08 0.12 -3.49
C GLY A 47 -10.89 1.13 -2.35
N SER A 48 -11.59 2.26 -2.43
CA SER A 48 -11.56 3.33 -1.43
C SER A 48 -12.69 3.23 -0.40
N LYS A 49 -13.14 2.02 -0.06
CA LYS A 49 -14.17 1.81 0.97
C LYS A 49 -13.76 2.49 2.29
N ARG A 50 -14.67 3.29 2.86
CA ARG A 50 -14.46 3.93 4.16
C ARG A 50 -14.52 2.91 5.29
N VAL A 51 -13.62 3.07 6.25
CA VAL A 51 -13.58 2.29 7.48
C VAL A 51 -13.82 3.21 8.68
N VAL A 52 -14.73 2.80 9.56
CA VAL A 52 -15.08 3.51 10.79
C VAL A 52 -14.47 2.79 11.99
N SER A 53 -13.69 3.50 12.80
CA SER A 53 -13.12 2.99 14.05
C SER A 53 -13.31 4.02 15.17
N GLY A 54 -14.23 3.72 16.09
CA GLY A 54 -14.67 4.68 17.09
C GLY A 54 -15.16 5.98 16.45
N GLN A 55 -14.55 7.10 16.84
CA GLN A 55 -14.83 8.45 16.32
C GLN A 55 -14.14 8.78 14.99
N TYR A 56 -13.34 7.86 14.44
CA TYR A 56 -12.54 8.10 13.25
C TYR A 56 -13.15 7.40 12.04
N THR A 57 -13.22 8.13 10.92
CA THR A 57 -13.53 7.54 9.61
C THR A 57 -12.37 7.78 8.66
N LYS A 58 -11.85 6.72 8.03
CA LYS A 58 -10.73 6.82 7.11
C LYS A 58 -10.99 6.10 5.79
N GLU A 59 -10.45 6.65 4.73
CA GLU A 59 -10.53 6.13 3.37
C GLU A 59 -9.10 5.82 2.87
N PRO A 60 -8.84 4.59 2.40
CA PRO A 60 -7.57 4.25 1.77
C PRO A 60 -7.55 4.74 0.31
N ALA A 61 -6.36 4.74 -0.31
CA ALA A 61 -6.28 4.96 -1.75
C ALA A 61 -6.77 3.70 -2.51
N SER A 62 -6.31 2.52 -2.10
CA SER A 62 -6.85 1.22 -2.52
C SER A 62 -6.80 0.26 -1.34
N SER A 63 -7.66 -0.74 -1.33
CA SER A 63 -7.63 -1.78 -0.30
C SER A 63 -8.25 -3.08 -0.77
N TRP A 64 -7.89 -4.17 -0.11
CA TRP A 64 -8.38 -5.51 -0.40
C TRP A 64 -8.57 -6.34 0.87
N HIS A 65 -9.49 -7.30 0.81
CA HIS A 65 -9.62 -8.38 1.79
C HIS A 65 -9.64 -9.74 1.10
N PRO A 66 -9.25 -10.83 1.76
CA PRO A 66 -9.39 -12.16 1.18
C PRO A 66 -10.86 -12.57 1.10
N ALA A 67 -11.25 -13.24 0.01
CA ALA A 67 -12.61 -13.74 -0.19
C ALA A 67 -13.06 -14.73 0.90
N THR A 68 -12.10 -15.43 1.53
CA THR A 68 -12.34 -16.29 2.68
C THR A 68 -11.69 -15.67 3.91
N LEU A 69 -12.53 -15.16 4.81
CA LEU A 69 -12.08 -14.55 6.06
C LEU A 69 -11.93 -15.62 7.16
N PRO A 70 -10.97 -15.45 8.09
CA PRO A 70 -10.91 -16.24 9.31
C PRO A 70 -12.22 -16.13 10.11
N PRO A 71 -12.67 -17.20 10.82
CA PRO A 71 -13.95 -17.18 11.54
C PRO A 71 -14.11 -16.06 12.58
N SER A 72 -13.00 -15.56 13.13
CA SER A 72 -12.98 -14.50 14.14
C SER A 72 -13.05 -13.08 13.56
N ARG A 73 -13.21 -12.94 12.23
CA ARG A 73 -13.05 -11.67 11.52
C ARG A 73 -14.19 -11.43 10.53
N ASP A 74 -14.59 -10.16 10.41
CA ASP A 74 -15.52 -9.69 9.37
C ASP A 74 -14.80 -8.89 8.25
N ALA A 75 -15.57 -8.42 7.27
CA ALA A 75 -15.07 -7.65 6.12
C ALA A 75 -14.97 -6.13 6.41
N LYS A 76 -15.00 -5.71 7.68
CA LYS A 76 -14.92 -4.29 8.04
C LYS A 76 -13.56 -3.71 7.65
N TRP A 77 -12.49 -4.42 8.01
CA TRP A 77 -11.11 -4.02 7.74
C TRP A 77 -10.56 -4.79 6.54
N PRO A 78 -9.75 -4.15 5.67
CA PRO A 78 -8.95 -4.85 4.67
C PRO A 78 -7.76 -5.59 5.30
N SER A 79 -7.12 -6.51 4.58
CA SER A 79 -5.83 -7.09 4.97
C SER A 79 -4.64 -6.35 4.35
N LEU A 80 -4.86 -5.76 3.16
CA LEU A 80 -3.90 -4.99 2.39
C LEU A 80 -4.46 -3.61 2.09
N VAL A 81 -3.66 -2.57 2.33
CA VAL A 81 -4.00 -1.17 2.08
C VAL A 81 -2.91 -0.51 1.24
N ILE A 82 -3.30 0.36 0.32
CA ILE A 82 -2.42 1.37 -0.29
C ILE A 82 -2.83 2.75 0.21
N GLU A 83 -1.83 3.52 0.64
CA GLU A 83 -1.95 4.97 0.83
C GLU A 83 -1.10 5.69 -0.21
N CYS A 84 -1.61 6.78 -0.78
CA CYS A 84 -0.96 7.47 -1.90
C CYS A 84 -1.00 8.99 -1.69
N ALA A 85 0.14 9.67 -1.82
CA ALA A 85 0.25 11.12 -1.91
C ALA A 85 1.66 11.56 -2.39
N ASP A 86 1.88 12.87 -2.51
CA ASP A 86 3.18 13.45 -2.83
C ASP A 86 4.18 13.34 -1.66
N LEU A 87 5.47 13.59 -1.94
CA LEU A 87 6.57 13.55 -0.96
C LEU A 87 6.35 14.44 0.26
N GLU A 88 5.74 15.61 0.07
CA GLU A 88 5.44 16.56 1.15
C GLU A 88 4.53 15.93 2.22
N SER A 89 3.80 14.87 1.85
CA SER A 89 2.91 14.13 2.74
C SER A 89 3.53 12.89 3.37
N ILE A 90 4.82 12.60 3.19
CA ILE A 90 5.44 11.35 3.65
C ILE A 90 5.23 11.10 5.15
N THR A 91 5.47 12.10 6.00
CA THR A 91 5.27 11.98 7.45
C THR A 91 3.81 11.64 7.77
N ARG A 92 2.86 12.28 7.08
CA ARG A 92 1.44 11.98 7.22
C ARG A 92 1.14 10.54 6.78
N LEU A 93 1.63 10.12 5.61
CA LEU A 93 1.37 8.78 5.08
C LEU A 93 1.89 7.68 6.01
N ARG A 94 3.04 7.89 6.66
CA ARG A 94 3.57 6.95 7.66
C ARG A 94 2.70 6.88 8.92
N ILE A 95 2.21 8.02 9.41
CA ILE A 95 1.22 8.06 10.50
C ILE A 95 -0.07 7.34 10.08
N GLU A 96 -0.52 7.51 8.84
CA GLU A 96 -1.70 6.83 8.31
C GLU A 96 -1.49 5.31 8.19
N ALA A 97 -0.32 4.87 7.75
CA ALA A 97 0.04 3.45 7.70
C ALA A 97 0.02 2.83 9.10
N GLU A 98 0.63 3.52 10.07
CA GLU A 98 0.61 3.12 11.46
C GLU A 98 -0.81 3.10 12.05
N TRP A 99 -1.66 4.07 11.71
CA TRP A 99 -3.06 4.09 12.11
C TRP A 99 -3.80 2.84 11.60
N TRP A 100 -3.65 2.46 10.33
CA TRP A 100 -4.28 1.26 9.79
C TRP A 100 -3.84 -0.01 10.52
N LEU A 101 -2.53 -0.14 10.77
CA LEU A 101 -1.94 -1.32 11.42
C LEU A 101 -2.33 -1.44 12.90
N THR A 102 -2.46 -0.30 13.60
CA THR A 102 -2.73 -0.29 15.04
C THR A 102 -4.22 -0.26 15.39
N GLN A 103 -5.05 0.48 14.63
CA GLN A 103 -6.49 0.61 14.91
C GLN A 103 -7.31 -0.59 14.46
N SER A 104 -6.77 -1.40 13.56
CA SER A 104 -7.44 -2.61 13.08
C SER A 104 -7.25 -3.82 14.00
N GLU A 105 -6.51 -3.68 15.10
CA GLU A 105 -6.25 -4.75 16.07
C GLU A 105 -5.70 -6.05 15.44
N GLY A 106 -4.91 -5.91 14.37
CA GLY A 106 -4.29 -7.03 13.66
C GLY A 106 -5.03 -7.48 12.41
N ASP A 107 -6.16 -6.86 12.05
CA ASP A 107 -6.86 -7.17 10.80
C ASP A 107 -6.14 -6.62 9.56
N VAL A 108 -5.58 -5.40 9.63
CA VAL A 108 -4.69 -4.92 8.57
C VAL A 108 -3.29 -5.46 8.84
N ARG A 109 -2.72 -6.17 7.85
CA ARG A 109 -1.41 -6.83 7.98
C ARG A 109 -0.33 -6.17 7.15
N VAL A 110 -0.73 -5.47 6.08
CA VAL A 110 0.20 -4.76 5.19
C VAL A 110 -0.39 -3.43 4.78
N VAL A 111 0.40 -2.38 4.90
CA VAL A 111 0.14 -1.09 4.27
C VAL A 111 1.29 -0.77 3.32
N VAL A 112 0.97 -0.48 2.06
CA VAL A 112 1.92 0.04 1.09
C VAL A 112 1.72 1.54 1.00
N VAL A 113 2.74 2.31 1.33
CA VAL A 113 2.77 3.76 1.16
C VAL A 113 3.40 4.04 -0.20
N LEU A 114 2.61 4.59 -1.12
CA LEU A 114 3.01 5.02 -2.45
C LEU A 114 3.24 6.53 -2.45
N ILE A 115 4.46 6.93 -2.76
CA ILE A 115 4.88 8.34 -2.73
C ILE A 115 5.28 8.73 -4.14
N ILE A 116 4.71 9.84 -4.63
CA ILE A 116 4.97 10.34 -5.98
C ILE A 116 5.76 11.63 -5.92
N TRP A 117 6.78 11.76 -6.77
CA TRP A 117 7.62 12.96 -6.89
C TRP A 117 7.48 13.55 -8.30
N PRO A 118 6.43 14.35 -8.57
CA PRO A 118 6.18 14.86 -9.92
C PRO A 118 7.35 15.67 -10.50
N PHE A 119 8.02 16.50 -9.68
CA PHE A 119 9.10 17.38 -10.13
C PHE A 119 10.44 16.67 -10.36
N ARG A 120 10.66 15.54 -9.70
CA ARG A 120 11.92 14.77 -9.80
C ARG A 120 11.77 13.53 -10.66
N SER A 121 10.57 13.26 -11.17
CA SER A 121 10.23 11.99 -11.83
C SER A 121 10.71 10.83 -10.96
N GLY A 122 10.03 10.63 -9.83
CA GLY A 122 10.32 9.51 -8.95
C GLY A 122 9.07 8.93 -8.30
N ILE A 123 9.15 7.66 -7.95
CA ILE A 123 8.14 6.94 -7.16
C ILE A 123 8.89 6.24 -6.03
N SER A 124 8.38 6.36 -4.81
CA SER A 124 8.84 5.55 -3.68
C SER A 124 7.70 4.66 -3.18
N LEU A 125 8.02 3.42 -2.84
CA LEU A 125 7.12 2.50 -2.17
C LEU A 125 7.71 2.12 -0.82
N GLU A 126 6.94 2.26 0.25
CA GLU A 126 7.27 1.70 1.55
C GLU A 126 6.27 0.61 1.92
N LYS A 127 6.77 -0.56 2.33
CA LYS A 127 5.95 -1.63 2.90
C LYS A 127 6.01 -1.56 4.41
N TRP A 128 4.85 -1.38 5.01
CA TRP A 128 4.64 -1.29 6.45
C TRP A 128 3.89 -2.51 6.97
N VAL A 129 4.34 -3.05 8.09
CA VAL A 129 3.75 -4.23 8.76
C VAL A 129 3.68 -3.98 10.28
N PRO A 130 2.85 -4.75 11.02
CA PRO A 130 2.81 -4.67 12.48
C PRO A 130 4.16 -5.00 13.11
N ASP A 131 4.50 -4.30 14.19
CA ASP A 131 5.64 -4.60 15.06
C ASP A 131 5.19 -4.57 16.53
N PRO A 132 4.37 -5.54 16.97
CA PRO A 132 3.73 -5.49 18.28
C PRO A 132 4.72 -5.42 19.45
N ASP A 133 5.91 -6.00 19.28
CA ASP A 133 6.96 -6.02 20.31
C ASP A 133 7.85 -4.76 20.28
N GLY A 134 7.73 -3.90 19.27
CA GLY A 134 8.57 -2.70 19.11
C GLY A 134 10.08 -2.97 19.03
N ASN A 135 10.45 -4.22 18.76
CA ASN A 135 11.84 -4.68 18.82
C ASN A 135 12.71 -4.18 17.66
N SER A 136 12.11 -3.55 16.65
CA SER A 136 12.84 -3.24 15.41
C SER A 136 13.70 -1.98 15.51
N GLY A 137 13.58 -1.20 16.59
CA GLY A 137 14.36 0.04 16.79
C GLY A 137 14.19 1.06 15.66
N SER A 138 13.15 0.94 14.83
CA SER A 138 12.95 1.79 13.66
C SER A 138 12.42 3.15 14.08
N ASN A 139 13.17 4.22 13.80
CA ASN A 139 12.72 5.60 14.02
C ASN A 139 11.58 6.05 13.09
N ASP A 140 11.11 5.17 12.21
CA ASP A 140 10.10 5.51 11.22
C ASP A 140 8.67 5.53 11.80
N SER A 141 8.42 4.76 12.86
CA SER A 141 7.11 4.65 13.51
C SER A 141 6.99 5.61 14.70
N THR A 142 5.82 6.22 14.86
CA THR A 142 5.54 7.16 15.95
C THR A 142 5.26 6.43 17.26
N THR A 143 4.61 5.27 17.20
CA THR A 143 4.19 4.48 18.38
C THR A 143 5.10 3.29 18.68
N GLY A 144 6.00 2.94 17.77
CA GLY A 144 6.83 1.73 17.81
C GLY A 144 6.07 0.44 17.47
N LYS A 145 4.77 0.51 17.14
CA LYS A 145 3.91 -0.67 16.90
C LYS A 145 3.78 -1.08 15.43
N ALA A 146 4.46 -0.35 14.55
CA ALA A 146 4.53 -0.63 13.13
C ALA A 146 5.97 -0.41 12.66
N LYS A 147 6.35 -1.02 11.55
CA LYS A 147 7.67 -0.82 10.97
C LYS A 147 7.64 -0.87 9.45
N CYS A 148 8.51 -0.08 8.84
CA CYS A 148 8.83 -0.17 7.43
C CYS A 148 9.84 -1.32 7.22
N VAL A 149 9.45 -2.37 6.49
CA VAL A 149 10.32 -3.54 6.22
C VAL A 149 10.91 -3.56 4.82
N GLN A 150 10.40 -2.72 3.93
CA GLN A 150 10.92 -2.60 2.57
C GLN A 150 10.72 -1.17 2.09
N ARG A 151 11.76 -0.61 1.46
CA ARG A 151 11.70 0.64 0.70
C ARG A 151 12.14 0.37 -0.73
N ILE A 152 11.38 0.90 -1.67
CA ILE A 152 11.67 0.78 -3.09
C ILE A 152 11.70 2.18 -3.66
N GLU A 153 12.79 2.54 -4.32
CA GLU A 153 12.98 3.86 -4.91
C GLU A 153 13.11 3.71 -6.42
N LEU A 154 12.26 4.41 -7.16
CA LEU A 154 12.28 4.52 -8.60
C LEU A 154 12.67 5.93 -9.01
N GLN A 155 13.70 6.02 -9.85
CA GLN A 155 14.20 7.30 -10.34
C GLN A 155 14.63 7.21 -11.81
N CYS A 156 14.44 8.29 -12.57
CA CYS A 156 15.07 8.41 -13.88
C CYS A 156 16.58 8.62 -13.71
N ARG A 157 17.40 7.79 -14.38
CA ARG A 157 18.87 7.87 -14.28
C ARG A 157 19.43 9.19 -14.83
N SER A 158 18.71 9.85 -15.75
CA SER A 158 18.99 11.20 -16.26
C SER A 158 17.73 11.78 -16.91
N LYS A 159 17.59 13.12 -16.90
CA LYS A 159 16.49 13.84 -17.57
C LYS A 159 16.36 13.52 -19.07
N ASN A 160 17.42 13.01 -19.71
CA ASN A 160 17.50 12.76 -21.15
C ASN A 160 17.55 11.28 -21.53
N THR A 161 17.49 10.34 -20.58
CA THR A 161 17.46 8.90 -20.89
C THR A 161 16.27 8.23 -20.22
N ALA A 162 15.50 7.48 -20.99
CA ALA A 162 14.36 6.67 -20.52
C ALA A 162 14.77 5.49 -19.62
N SER A 163 16.02 5.43 -19.15
CA SER A 163 16.47 4.38 -18.23
C SER A 163 16.00 4.72 -16.81
N ILE A 164 15.12 3.87 -16.31
CA ILE A 164 14.59 3.91 -14.94
C ILE A 164 15.48 3.02 -14.09
N GLU A 165 15.86 3.51 -12.91
CA GLU A 165 16.57 2.74 -11.91
C GLU A 165 15.59 2.35 -10.80
N VAL A 166 15.55 1.06 -10.47
CA VAL A 166 14.76 0.52 -9.36
C VAL A 166 15.71 0.04 -8.28
N ASN A 167 15.60 0.63 -7.08
CA ASN A 167 16.40 0.26 -5.92
C ASN A 167 15.50 -0.38 -4.86
N GLY A 168 15.89 -1.53 -4.30
CA GLY A 168 15.15 -2.22 -3.23
C GLY A 168 13.92 -3.03 -3.68
N GLY A 169 13.69 -3.12 -4.99
CA GLY A 169 12.66 -3.96 -5.60
C GLY A 169 13.02 -5.46 -5.57
N PRO A 170 12.09 -6.33 -6.04
CA PRO A 170 10.69 -6.06 -6.39
C PRO A 170 9.80 -5.85 -5.14
N LEU A 171 8.58 -5.30 -5.29
CA LEU A 171 7.64 -5.26 -4.16
C LEU A 171 7.12 -6.67 -3.86
N ARG A 172 7.31 -7.12 -2.61
CA ARG A 172 6.88 -8.44 -2.16
C ARG A 172 5.84 -8.32 -1.04
N LEU A 173 4.66 -8.88 -1.26
CA LEU A 173 3.60 -8.99 -0.25
C LEU A 173 3.41 -10.47 0.10
N GLU A 174 3.68 -10.84 1.35
CA GLU A 174 3.60 -12.23 1.78
C GLU A 174 2.18 -12.76 1.68
N PHE A 175 2.04 -13.97 1.14
CA PHE A 175 0.75 -14.61 0.95
C PHE A 175 -0.04 -14.67 2.26
N GLU A 176 0.60 -15.08 3.35
CA GLU A 176 -0.07 -15.24 4.64
C GLU A 176 -0.53 -13.92 5.25
N MET A 177 0.16 -12.81 4.95
CA MET A 177 -0.23 -11.49 5.42
C MET A 177 -1.43 -10.96 4.64
N VAL A 178 -1.49 -11.21 3.33
CA VAL A 178 -2.58 -10.72 2.48
C VAL A 178 -3.81 -11.62 2.55
N PHE A 179 -3.64 -12.95 2.54
CA PHE A 179 -4.72 -13.93 2.52
C PHE A 179 -5.12 -14.47 3.90
N LEU A 180 -4.38 -14.12 4.96
CA LEU A 180 -4.67 -14.46 6.36
C LEU A 180 -4.71 -15.98 6.64
N ARG A 181 -4.00 -16.75 5.82
CA ARG A 181 -3.88 -18.20 5.95
C ARG A 181 -2.60 -18.69 5.29
N ALA A 182 -2.14 -19.87 5.70
CA ALA A 182 -1.06 -20.56 5.02
C ALA A 182 -1.44 -20.90 3.55
N PRO A 183 -0.46 -20.89 2.63
CA PRO A 183 -0.66 -21.43 1.29
C PRO A 183 -0.94 -22.94 1.38
N ASN A 184 -1.93 -23.41 0.64
CA ASN A 184 -2.32 -24.84 0.63
C ASN A 184 -1.89 -25.58 -0.64
N SER A 185 -1.20 -24.91 -1.55
CA SER A 185 -0.65 -25.48 -2.77
C SER A 185 0.59 -24.71 -3.22
N SER A 186 1.42 -25.33 -4.05
CA SER A 186 2.63 -24.70 -4.60
C SER A 186 2.36 -23.51 -5.54
N ARG A 187 1.11 -23.32 -5.99
CA ARG A 187 0.70 -22.17 -6.81
C ARG A 187 0.41 -20.92 -5.97
N GLN A 188 0.08 -21.11 -4.69
CA GLN A 188 -0.15 -20.03 -3.74
C GLN A 188 1.20 -19.58 -3.17
N ARG A 189 1.56 -18.34 -3.47
CA ARG A 189 2.87 -17.76 -3.18
C ARG A 189 2.70 -16.28 -2.93
N ASP A 190 3.78 -15.62 -2.55
CA ASP A 190 3.76 -14.17 -2.32
C ASP A 190 3.40 -13.41 -3.60
N ILE A 191 2.71 -12.29 -3.43
CA ILE A 191 2.40 -11.35 -4.52
C ILE A 191 3.68 -10.57 -4.80
N ILE A 192 4.13 -10.59 -6.07
CA ILE A 192 5.33 -9.90 -6.52
C ILE A 192 4.94 -8.89 -7.60
N VAL A 193 5.16 -7.60 -7.33
CA VAL A 193 5.19 -6.56 -8.37
C VAL A 193 6.65 -6.43 -8.81
N SER A 194 6.96 -6.97 -9.98
CA SER A 194 8.34 -7.12 -10.45
C SER A 194 9.01 -5.77 -10.75
N GLU A 195 10.34 -5.73 -10.79
CA GLU A 195 11.08 -4.51 -11.15
C GLU A 195 10.68 -4.02 -12.54
N GLU A 196 10.52 -4.92 -13.51
CA GLU A 196 10.08 -4.56 -14.87
C GLU A 196 8.67 -3.97 -14.86
N ALA A 197 7.79 -4.42 -13.95
CA ALA A 197 6.47 -3.82 -13.79
C ALA A 197 6.58 -2.41 -13.19
N LEU A 198 7.39 -2.24 -12.15
CA LEU A 198 7.64 -0.94 -11.52
C LEU A 198 8.26 0.06 -12.51
N GLU A 199 9.21 -0.37 -13.36
CA GLU A 199 9.77 0.44 -14.45
C GLU A 199 8.69 0.90 -15.44
N ARG A 200 7.84 -0.02 -15.91
CA ARG A 200 6.72 0.35 -16.81
C ARG A 200 5.78 1.36 -16.18
N ILE A 201 5.47 1.20 -14.90
CA ILE A 201 4.61 2.13 -14.15
C ILE A 201 5.24 3.52 -14.09
N MET A 202 6.52 3.57 -13.76
CA MET A 202 7.28 4.82 -13.67
C MET A 202 7.38 5.54 -15.01
N GLY A 203 7.53 4.80 -16.12
CA GLY A 203 7.46 5.35 -17.48
C GLY A 203 6.12 6.04 -17.76
N LEU A 204 5.01 5.35 -17.50
CA LEU A 204 3.65 5.88 -17.72
C LEU A 204 3.32 7.08 -16.81
N VAL A 205 3.81 7.06 -15.57
CA VAL A 205 3.67 8.18 -14.63
C VAL A 205 4.45 9.41 -15.11
N SER A 206 5.63 9.20 -15.68
CA SER A 206 6.46 10.28 -16.23
C SER A 206 5.85 10.89 -17.50
N ASP A 207 5.26 10.05 -18.36
CA ASP A 207 4.57 10.49 -19.59
C ASP A 207 3.23 11.17 -19.30
N GLY A 208 2.61 10.92 -18.14
CA GLY A 208 1.36 11.55 -17.71
C GLY A 208 1.49 13.00 -17.23
N ASN A 209 2.69 13.58 -17.30
CA ASN A 209 3.02 14.95 -16.86
C ASN A 209 2.88 16.01 -17.98
N ILE A 210 2.13 15.69 -19.05
CA ILE A 210 1.86 16.55 -20.22
C ILE A 210 0.61 17.41 -19.99
#